data_AF-A0A9W9VT63-F1
#
_entry.id   AF-A0A9W9VT63-F1
#
_cell.length_a   1.000
_cell.length_b   1.000
_cell.length_c   1.000
_cell.angle_alpha   90.00
_cell.angle_beta   90.00
_cell.angle_gamma   90.00
#
_symmetry.space_group_name_H-M   'P 1'
#
loop_
_entity.id
_entity.type
_entity.pdbx_description
1 polymer ?
#
loop_
_entity_poly.entity_id
_entity_poly.type
_entity_poly.pdbx_seq_one_letter_code
_entity_poly.pdbx_strand_id
1 'polypeptide(L)'
;MVSTCDTFYDVRSGDSCYDIADSHGVSLDSFYAWNPAVKTDCSGLQPDEYVCVGVKAATGTGVTTPYPVQTGMVATCDKFYKVIADDSCVDIASGNGITAASFYAWNPAVKTDCSGLQASEYVCVGVSSS
;
A
#
# COMPACT_ATOMS: atom_id res chain seq x y z
N MET A 1 2.16 -15.51 -10.38
CA MET A 1 1.96 -14.63 -9.22
C MET A 1 3.33 -14.21 -8.69
N VAL A 2 3.47 -12.99 -8.18
CA VAL A 2 4.73 -12.51 -7.56
C VAL A 2 5.09 -13.30 -6.30
N SER A 3 6.38 -13.52 -6.07
CA SER A 3 6.88 -14.26 -4.89
C SER A 3 6.75 -13.50 -3.57
N THR A 4 6.52 -12.19 -3.64
CA THR A 4 6.25 -11.34 -2.50
C THR A 4 4.79 -11.37 -2.08
N CYS A 5 3.91 -12.14 -2.74
CA CYS A 5 2.51 -12.19 -2.33
C CYS A 5 2.35 -12.68 -0.88
N ASP A 6 1.64 -11.92 -0.06
CA ASP A 6 1.35 -12.27 1.34
C ASP A 6 -0.15 -12.34 1.64
N THR A 7 -0.99 -11.75 0.78
CA THR A 7 -2.43 -11.75 0.93
C THR A 7 -3.06 -12.29 -0.34
N PHE A 8 -3.85 -13.35 -0.18
CA PHE A 8 -4.45 -14.11 -1.27
C PHE A 8 -5.97 -13.96 -1.23
N TYR A 9 -6.58 -13.86 -2.41
CA TYR A 9 -8.02 -13.88 -2.61
C TYR A 9 -8.40 -15.08 -3.47
N ASP A 10 -9.45 -15.79 -3.06
CA ASP A 10 -10.01 -16.96 -3.76
C ASP A 10 -11.10 -16.50 -4.73
N VAL A 11 -10.82 -16.60 -6.02
CA VAL A 11 -11.66 -16.02 -7.08
C VAL A 11 -13.02 -16.71 -7.13
N ARG A 12 -14.09 -15.90 -7.09
CA ARG A 12 -15.48 -16.37 -7.19
C ARG A 12 -16.00 -16.24 -8.62
N SER A 13 -16.97 -17.09 -8.95
CA SER A 13 -17.69 -16.98 -10.21
C SER A 13 -18.43 -15.65 -10.29
N GLY A 14 -18.15 -14.86 -11.33
CA GLY A 14 -18.71 -13.53 -11.51
C GLY A 14 -17.80 -12.39 -11.09
N ASP A 15 -16.65 -12.67 -10.47
CA ASP A 15 -15.67 -11.64 -10.14
C ASP A 15 -15.02 -11.02 -11.38
N SER A 16 -14.61 -9.76 -11.25
CA SER A 16 -13.73 -9.09 -12.19
C SER A 16 -12.44 -8.65 -11.49
N CYS A 17 -11.38 -8.45 -12.27
CA CYS A 17 -10.12 -7.92 -11.75
C CYS A 17 -10.31 -6.54 -11.11
N TYR A 18 -11.24 -5.73 -11.63
CA TYR A 18 -11.58 -4.42 -11.07
C TYR A 18 -12.23 -4.55 -9.69
N ASP A 19 -13.25 -5.40 -9.55
CA ASP A 19 -13.99 -5.55 -8.30
C ASP A 19 -13.12 -6.16 -7.18
N ILE A 20 -12.27 -7.13 -7.54
CA ILE A 20 -11.30 -7.71 -6.60
C ILE A 20 -10.27 -6.64 -6.18
N ALA A 21 -9.71 -5.89 -7.13
CA ALA A 21 -8.72 -4.87 -6.79
C ALA A 21 -9.34 -3.77 -5.91
N ASP A 22 -10.49 -3.23 -6.29
CA ASP A 22 -11.19 -2.15 -5.57
C ASP A 22 -11.58 -2.57 -4.14
N SER A 23 -12.16 -3.76 -3.97
CA SER A 23 -12.54 -4.28 -2.64
C SER A 23 -11.37 -4.50 -1.69
N HIS A 24 -10.16 -4.65 -2.21
CA HIS A 24 -8.92 -4.79 -1.46
C HIS A 24 -8.09 -3.50 -1.40
N GLY A 25 -8.61 -2.38 -1.91
CA GLY A 25 -7.90 -1.10 -1.97
C GLY A 25 -6.66 -1.15 -2.86
N VAL A 26 -6.64 -2.06 -3.83
CA VAL A 26 -5.55 -2.28 -4.78
C VAL A 26 -5.78 -1.51 -6.07
N SER A 27 -4.78 -0.77 -6.55
CA SER A 27 -4.88 -0.21 -7.91
C SER A 27 -4.87 -1.34 -8.95
N LEU A 28 -5.68 -1.22 -10.01
CA LEU A 28 -5.79 -2.26 -11.04
C LEU A 28 -4.43 -2.58 -11.71
N ASP A 29 -3.58 -1.57 -11.90
CA ASP A 29 -2.22 -1.76 -12.43
C ASP A 29 -1.35 -2.61 -11.48
N SER A 30 -1.45 -2.39 -10.17
CA SER A 30 -0.73 -3.20 -9.18
C SER A 30 -1.24 -4.64 -9.18
N PHE A 31 -2.56 -4.82 -9.24
CA PHE A 31 -3.17 -6.15 -9.31
C PHE A 31 -2.67 -6.94 -10.52
N TYR A 32 -2.59 -6.32 -11.70
CA TYR A 32 -2.04 -6.97 -12.89
C TYR A 32 -0.55 -7.28 -12.77
N ALA A 33 0.22 -6.36 -12.18
CA ALA A 33 1.65 -6.59 -11.93
C ALA A 33 1.90 -7.79 -11.02
N TRP A 34 1.05 -7.99 -10.00
CA TRP A 34 1.18 -9.10 -9.05
C TRP A 34 0.67 -10.43 -9.62
N ASN A 35 -0.28 -10.36 -10.56
CA ASN A 35 -0.99 -11.50 -11.13
C ASN A 35 -0.85 -11.55 -12.65
N PRO A 36 0.35 -11.74 -13.22
CA PRO A 36 0.53 -11.76 -14.67
C PRO A 36 -0.28 -12.86 -15.39
N ALA A 37 -0.68 -13.91 -14.67
CA ALA A 37 -1.55 -14.97 -15.19
C ALA A 37 -2.96 -14.47 -15.56
N VAL A 38 -3.47 -13.43 -14.88
CA VAL A 38 -4.81 -12.87 -15.18
C VAL A 38 -4.84 -12.04 -16.46
N LYS A 39 -3.66 -11.58 -16.93
CA LYS A 39 -3.46 -10.63 -18.04
C LYS A 39 -4.10 -9.26 -17.78
N THR A 40 -3.71 -8.27 -18.58
CA THR A 40 -4.21 -6.88 -18.45
C THR A 40 -5.65 -6.70 -18.96
N ASP A 41 -6.18 -7.68 -19.68
CA ASP A 41 -7.58 -7.74 -20.11
C ASP A 41 -8.45 -8.61 -19.19
N CYS A 42 -7.91 -9.06 -18.07
CA CYS A 42 -8.55 -9.96 -17.10
C CYS A 42 -9.01 -11.31 -17.67
N SER A 43 -8.68 -11.65 -18.92
CA SER A 43 -9.14 -12.88 -19.58
C SER A 43 -8.56 -14.16 -18.97
N GLY A 44 -7.53 -14.04 -18.14
CA GLY A 44 -6.91 -15.14 -17.41
C GLY A 44 -7.45 -15.33 -15.99
N LEU A 45 -8.40 -14.52 -15.53
CA LEU A 45 -9.04 -14.71 -14.22
C LEU A 45 -9.91 -15.98 -14.26
N GLN A 46 -9.64 -16.95 -13.39
CA GLN A 46 -10.35 -18.22 -13.32
C GLN A 46 -11.00 -18.39 -11.94
N PRO A 47 -12.27 -18.82 -11.85
CA PRO A 47 -12.88 -19.20 -10.58
C PRO A 47 -12.10 -20.32 -9.88
N ASP A 48 -12.16 -20.33 -8.55
CA ASP A 48 -11.51 -21.31 -7.67
C ASP A 48 -9.96 -21.31 -7.74
N GLU A 49 -9.37 -20.27 -8.35
CA GLU A 49 -7.93 -19.98 -8.32
C GLU A 49 -7.62 -18.84 -7.36
N TYR A 50 -6.39 -18.79 -6.87
CA TYR A 50 -5.93 -17.71 -6.00
C TYR A 50 -5.26 -16.59 -6.79
N VAL A 51 -5.61 -15.35 -6.46
CA VAL A 51 -4.93 -14.14 -6.91
C VAL A 51 -4.31 -13.39 -5.73
N CYS A 52 -3.24 -12.67 -6.01
CA CYS A 52 -2.56 -11.84 -5.05
C CYS A 52 -3.27 -10.48 -4.92
N VAL A 53 -3.71 -10.16 -3.72
CA VAL A 53 -4.33 -8.86 -3.40
C VAL A 53 -3.52 -8.08 -2.38
N GLY A 54 -2.36 -8.60 -2.00
CA GLY A 54 -1.41 -7.91 -1.14
C GLY A 54 -0.04 -8.54 -1.31
N VAL A 55 0.97 -7.67 -1.43
CA VAL A 55 2.37 -8.08 -1.44
C VAL A 55 3.04 -7.60 -0.18
N LYS A 56 3.94 -8.44 0.30
CA LYS A 56 5.02 -8.08 1.21
C LYS A 56 5.88 -7.06 0.48
N ALA A 57 5.72 -5.76 0.75
CA ALA A 57 6.56 -4.81 0.04
C ALA A 57 8.01 -4.99 0.47
N ALA A 58 8.87 -5.09 -0.55
CA ALA A 58 10.29 -5.27 -0.40
C ALA A 58 10.96 -3.92 -0.55
N THR A 59 11.53 -3.37 0.52
CA THR A 59 12.73 -2.51 0.40
C THR A 59 13.44 -2.36 1.74
N GLY A 60 14.78 -2.36 1.68
CA GLY A 60 15.77 -2.00 2.69
C GLY A 60 15.41 -2.13 4.17
N THR A 61 16.11 -3.04 4.87
CA THR A 61 16.12 -3.32 6.34
C THR A 61 15.35 -4.54 6.83
N GLY A 62 14.62 -5.25 5.95
CA GLY A 62 14.02 -6.55 6.29
C GLY A 62 12.67 -6.48 7.01
N VAL A 63 12.04 -5.31 7.05
CA VAL A 63 10.66 -5.12 7.52
C VAL A 63 9.66 -5.34 6.39
N THR A 64 8.48 -5.85 6.76
CA THR A 64 7.35 -6.03 5.85
C THR A 64 6.57 -4.73 5.75
N THR A 65 6.60 -4.10 4.59
CA THR A 65 5.79 -2.91 4.32
C THR A 65 4.32 -3.32 4.12
N PRO A 66 3.36 -2.68 4.81
CA PRO A 66 1.94 -2.99 4.71
C PRO A 66 1.32 -2.47 3.40
N TYR A 67 0.07 -2.87 3.11
CA TYR A 67 -0.71 -2.39 1.97
C TYR A 67 -2.10 -1.88 2.41
N PRO A 68 -2.69 -0.84 1.77
CA PRO A 68 -2.12 0.03 0.73
C PRO A 68 -1.19 1.12 1.29
N VAL A 69 -0.18 1.53 0.54
CA VAL A 69 0.73 2.61 0.94
C VAL A 69 0.47 3.86 0.12
N GLN A 70 0.48 5.00 0.80
CA GLN A 70 0.27 6.25 0.11
C GLN A 70 1.40 6.48 -0.90
N THR A 71 1.02 6.85 -2.13
CA THR A 71 1.97 7.09 -3.22
C THR A 71 3.04 8.10 -2.80
N GLY A 72 4.29 7.90 -3.25
CA GLY A 72 5.39 8.82 -2.96
C GLY A 72 6.08 8.60 -1.62
N MET A 73 5.60 7.67 -0.78
CA MET A 73 6.31 7.26 0.43
C MET A 73 7.75 6.80 0.12
N VAL A 74 8.71 7.20 0.96
CA VAL A 74 10.13 6.86 0.76
C VAL A 74 10.38 5.35 0.86
N ALA A 75 11.29 4.86 0.01
CA ALA A 75 11.64 3.44 -0.04
C ALA A 75 12.40 2.93 1.21
N THR A 76 12.99 3.83 2.01
CA THR A 76 13.71 3.46 3.24
C THR A 76 12.80 3.40 4.47
N CYS A 77 11.49 3.45 4.29
CA CYS A 77 10.55 3.42 5.40
C CYS A 77 10.57 2.07 6.11
N ASP A 78 10.71 2.09 7.43
CA ASP A 78 10.74 0.90 8.28
C ASP A 78 9.65 0.88 9.36
N LYS A 79 8.97 2.01 9.58
CA LYS A 79 7.87 2.15 10.52
C LYS A 79 6.69 2.87 9.84
N PHE A 80 5.52 2.25 9.92
CA PHE A 80 4.33 2.69 9.19
C PHE A 80 3.21 3.08 10.16
N TYR A 81 2.37 4.00 9.73
CA TYR A 81 1.15 4.40 10.43
C TYR A 81 -0.02 4.33 9.45
N LYS A 82 -1.12 3.66 9.83
CA LYS A 82 -2.35 3.61 9.04
C LYS A 82 -3.18 4.85 9.33
N VAL A 83 -3.38 5.68 8.32
CA VAL A 83 -4.17 6.92 8.45
C VAL A 83 -5.62 6.57 8.72
N ILE A 84 -6.20 7.19 9.75
CA ILE A 84 -7.64 7.12 10.06
C ILE A 84 -8.33 8.44 9.71
N ALA A 85 -9.66 8.43 9.73
CA ALA A 85 -10.44 9.66 9.50
C ALA A 85 -10.08 10.72 10.55
N ASP A 86 -10.03 11.97 10.11
CA ASP A 86 -9.71 13.16 10.91
C ASP A 86 -8.26 13.25 11.44
N ASP A 87 -7.36 12.37 11.01
CA ASP A 87 -5.94 12.52 11.29
C ASP A 87 -5.36 13.80 10.66
N SER A 88 -4.39 14.40 11.36
CA SER A 88 -3.53 15.44 10.82
C SER A 88 -2.07 14.98 10.76
N CYS A 89 -1.31 15.52 9.80
CA CYS A 89 0.11 15.21 9.66
C CYS A 89 0.91 15.56 10.93
N VAL A 90 0.48 16.60 11.66
CA VAL A 90 1.15 17.04 12.90
C VAL A 90 0.85 16.07 14.04
N ASP A 91 -0.38 15.57 14.15
CA ASP A 91 -0.78 14.61 15.19
C ASP A 91 -0.13 13.25 14.94
N ILE A 92 -0.09 12.78 13.69
CA ILE A 92 0.61 11.54 13.31
C ILE A 92 2.11 11.65 13.64
N ALA A 93 2.74 12.76 13.25
CA ALA A 93 4.16 12.98 13.49
C ALA A 93 4.49 13.03 14.99
N SER A 94 3.76 13.85 15.75
CA SER A 94 3.96 14.00 17.19
C SER A 94 3.67 12.70 17.96
N GLY A 95 2.60 11.98 17.62
CA GLY A 95 2.25 10.68 18.19
C GLY A 95 3.30 9.59 17.92
N ASN A 96 4.08 9.73 16.85
CA ASN A 96 5.20 8.84 16.53
C ASN A 96 6.58 9.36 16.97
N GLY A 97 6.63 10.52 17.63
CA GLY A 97 7.86 11.11 18.15
C GLY A 97 8.79 11.67 17.08
N ILE A 98 8.26 12.07 15.92
CA ILE A 98 9.02 12.66 14.80
C ILE A 98 8.60 14.10 14.53
N THR A 99 9.43 14.85 13.82
CA THR A 99 9.07 16.21 13.39
C THR A 99 8.12 16.16 12.19
N ALA A 100 7.23 17.15 12.06
CA ALA A 100 6.41 17.31 10.86
C ALA A 100 7.28 17.43 9.59
N ALA A 101 8.45 18.06 9.67
CA ALA A 101 9.40 18.13 8.57
C ALA A 101 9.91 16.75 8.14
N SER A 102 10.25 15.87 9.08
CA SER A 102 10.62 14.48 8.79
C SER A 102 9.46 13.73 8.14
N PHE A 103 8.24 13.90 8.66
CA PHE A 103 7.05 13.27 8.11
C PHE A 103 6.79 13.70 6.66
N TYR A 104 6.88 15.00 6.35
CA TYR A 104 6.71 15.51 4.98
C TYR A 104 7.83 15.03 4.05
N ALA A 105 9.07 14.95 4.54
CA ALA A 105 10.19 14.45 3.76
C ALA A 105 10.02 12.97 3.37
N TRP A 106 9.44 12.16 4.28
CA TRP A 106 9.20 10.74 4.03
C TRP A 106 7.92 10.46 3.25
N ASN A 107 6.98 11.41 3.22
CA ASN A 107 5.69 11.27 2.56
C ASN A 107 5.34 12.50 1.70
N PRO A 108 6.10 12.83 0.63
CA PRO A 108 5.90 14.05 -0.15
C PRO A 108 4.49 14.23 -0.71
N ALA A 109 3.76 13.15 -1.00
CA ALA A 109 2.40 13.23 -1.53
C ALA A 109 1.38 13.78 -0.52
N VAL A 110 1.67 13.76 0.79
CA VAL A 110 0.77 14.37 1.80
C VAL A 110 0.77 15.89 1.74
N LYS A 111 1.82 16.48 1.15
CA LYS A 111 2.12 17.93 1.09
C LYS A 111 2.33 18.56 2.46
N THR A 112 2.93 19.75 2.49
CA THR A 112 3.19 20.48 3.73
C THR A 112 1.95 21.08 4.37
N ASP A 113 0.87 21.26 3.61
CA ASP A 113 -0.46 21.66 4.09
C ASP A 113 -1.32 20.46 4.51
N CYS A 114 -0.78 19.24 4.45
CA CYS A 114 -1.47 17.98 4.75
C CYS A 114 -2.68 17.68 3.86
N SER A 115 -2.96 18.47 2.83
CA SER A 115 -4.14 18.31 1.96
C SER A 115 -4.11 17.03 1.12
N GLY A 116 -2.95 16.36 1.05
CA GLY A 116 -2.79 15.10 0.35
C GLY A 116 -2.88 13.85 1.23
N LEU A 117 -3.11 13.98 2.54
CA LEU A 117 -3.19 12.82 3.44
C LEU A 117 -4.45 11.99 3.13
N GLN A 118 -4.28 10.67 2.90
CA GLN A 118 -5.36 9.77 2.49
C GLN A 118 -5.71 8.80 3.59
N ALA A 119 -6.98 8.77 4.02
CA ALA A 119 -7.46 7.81 5.00
C ALA A 119 -7.38 6.38 4.46
N SER A 120 -7.13 5.42 5.35
CA SER A 120 -6.93 3.98 5.08
C SER A 120 -5.66 3.60 4.33
N GLU A 121 -4.82 4.57 3.94
CA GLU A 121 -3.48 4.35 3.40
C GLU A 121 -2.42 4.35 4.51
N TYR A 122 -1.31 3.67 4.30
CA TYR A 122 -0.15 3.71 5.19
C TYR A 122 0.82 4.81 4.78
N VAL A 123 1.29 5.56 5.78
CA VAL A 123 2.34 6.59 5.66
C VAL A 123 3.56 6.20 6.48
N CYS A 124 4.71 6.74 6.10
CA CYS A 124 5.96 6.53 6.78
C CYS A 124 6.12 7.40 8.03
N VAL A 125 6.44 6.77 9.15
CA VAL A 125 6.69 7.43 10.43
C VAL A 125 8.04 7.03 11.04
N GLY A 126 8.88 6.34 10.26
CA GLY A 126 10.25 6.01 10.63
C GLY A 126 11.02 5.46 9.44
N VAL A 127 12.30 5.78 9.40
CA VAL A 127 13.28 5.16 8.50
C VAL A 127 14.40 4.62 9.37
N SER A 128 14.97 3.46 9.02
CA SER A 128 16.18 3.02 9.70
C SER A 128 17.30 3.96 9.26
N SER A 129 17.87 4.72 10.18
CA SER A 129 19.15 5.38 9.92
C SER A 129 20.20 4.30 9.70
N SER A 130 20.72 4.21 8.49
CA SER A 130 22.03 3.57 8.23
C SER A 130 23.13 4.21 9.06
#